data_AF-D8R0L8-F1
#
_entry.id   AF-D8R0L8-F1
#
_cell.length_a   1.000
_cell.length_b   1.000
_cell.length_c   1.000
_cell.angle_alpha   90.00
_cell.angle_beta   90.00
_cell.angle_gamma   90.00
#
_symmetry.space_group_name_H-M   'P 1'
#
loop_
_entity.id
_entity.type
_entity.pdbx_description
1 polymer ?
#
loop_
_entity_poly.entity_id
_entity_poly.type
_entity_poly.pdbx_seq_one_letter_code
_entity_poly.pdbx_strand_id
1 'polypeptide(L)'
;MIRRRRGPRLLVTALALLFAIAGTAIAASLCARFLLLNANRLGRQCSSGIGPRQELSFGIVSCSDDLSTVPHRSFHGMMQLVSPNKQRYAAMHGYGFIDASDVLDAERPPSWSKIKAVRKHLGSYDWIFWNDADSLVTNFAVTLEEVVSSTLGDVKYEDRPDLIITQDVTGFNAGEFFLHL
;
A
#
# COMPACT_ATOMS: atom_id res chain seq x y z
N MET A 1 28.92 -51.87 -29.52
CA MET A 1 28.08 -51.20 -28.50
C MET A 1 27.88 -49.73 -28.91
N ILE A 2 26.74 -49.39 -29.51
CA ILE A 2 26.50 -48.07 -30.12
C ILE A 2 26.24 -47.03 -29.02
N ARG A 3 27.17 -46.08 -28.87
CA ARG A 3 27.07 -44.93 -27.98
C ARG A 3 26.06 -43.95 -28.59
N ARG A 4 24.79 -44.00 -28.17
CA ARG A 4 23.77 -43.02 -28.59
C ARG A 4 24.24 -41.61 -28.20
N ARG A 5 24.71 -40.83 -29.17
CA ARG A 5 24.95 -39.39 -29.01
C ARG A 5 23.62 -38.76 -28.60
N ARG A 6 23.50 -38.32 -27.34
CA ARG A 6 22.43 -37.41 -26.86
C ARG A 6 22.70 -36.03 -27.47
N GLY A 7 22.61 -35.97 -28.80
CA GLY A 7 22.92 -34.81 -29.62
C GLY A 7 21.69 -33.93 -29.86
N PRO A 8 21.89 -32.81 -30.56
CA PRO A 8 21.29 -31.45 -30.55
C PRO A 8 19.88 -31.20 -29.99
N ARG A 9 19.00 -32.19 -29.90
CA ARG A 9 17.61 -32.03 -29.43
C ARG A 9 17.53 -31.48 -28.02
N LEU A 10 18.39 -31.93 -27.10
CA LEU A 10 18.40 -31.46 -25.70
C LEU A 10 18.80 -29.99 -25.58
N LEU A 11 19.78 -29.55 -26.39
CA LEU A 11 20.24 -28.17 -26.43
C LEU A 11 19.17 -27.25 -27.02
N VAL A 12 18.50 -27.70 -28.09
CA VAL A 12 17.39 -26.96 -28.72
C VAL A 12 16.21 -26.83 -27.75
N THR A 13 15.86 -27.89 -27.00
CA THR A 13 14.80 -27.79 -25.98
C THR A 13 15.18 -26.86 -24.85
N ALA A 14 16.41 -26.92 -24.36
CA ALA A 14 16.89 -26.02 -23.30
C ALA A 14 16.87 -24.54 -23.74
N LEU A 15 17.31 -24.24 -24.96
CA LEU A 15 17.25 -22.89 -25.53
C LEU A 15 15.81 -22.42 -25.71
N ALA A 16 14.92 -23.27 -26.23
CA ALA A 16 13.51 -22.93 -26.36
C ALA A 16 12.84 -22.63 -25.01
N LEU A 17 13.17 -23.39 -23.96
CA LEU A 17 12.72 -23.14 -22.60
C LEU A 17 13.27 -21.81 -22.05
N LEU A 18 14.55 -21.51 -22.27
CA LEU A 18 15.15 -20.23 -21.85
C LEU A 18 14.48 -19.03 -22.55
N PHE A 19 14.22 -19.13 -23.86
CA PHE A 19 13.50 -18.07 -24.59
C PHE A 19 12.05 -17.93 -24.12
N ALA A 20 11.37 -19.05 -23.81
CA ALA A 20 10.02 -19.01 -23.24
C ALA A 20 10.01 -18.34 -21.86
N ILE A 21 10.95 -18.69 -20.97
CA ILE A 21 11.09 -18.09 -19.63
C ILE A 21 11.45 -16.60 -19.73
N ALA A 22 12.39 -16.23 -20.61
CA ALA A 22 12.74 -14.84 -20.83
C ALA A 22 11.55 -14.05 -21.41
N GLY A 23 10.84 -14.64 -22.37
CA GLY A 23 9.64 -14.05 -22.97
C GLY A 23 8.52 -13.82 -21.94
N THR A 24 8.25 -14.80 -21.07
CA THR A 24 7.25 -14.65 -20.00
C THR A 24 7.69 -13.63 -18.95
N ALA A 25 8.96 -13.61 -18.56
CA ALA A 25 9.48 -12.61 -17.61
C ALA A 25 9.41 -11.17 -18.17
N ILE A 26 9.73 -10.99 -19.45
CA ILE A 26 9.61 -9.69 -20.13
C ILE A 26 8.12 -9.29 -20.20
N ALA A 27 7.24 -10.20 -20.62
CA ALA A 27 5.80 -9.92 -20.68
C ALA A 27 5.23 -9.56 -19.30
N ALA A 28 5.61 -10.28 -18.24
CA ALA A 28 5.22 -9.97 -16.87
C ALA A 28 5.73 -8.59 -16.43
N SER A 29 6.98 -8.26 -16.74
CA SER A 29 7.57 -6.95 -16.42
C SER A 29 6.88 -5.80 -17.14
N LEU A 30 6.54 -5.98 -18.42
CA LEU A 30 5.81 -5.00 -19.21
C LEU A 30 4.37 -4.83 -18.71
N CYS A 31 3.70 -5.92 -18.35
CA CYS A 31 2.36 -5.89 -17.77
C CYS A 31 2.35 -5.19 -16.41
N ALA A 32 3.28 -5.54 -15.51
CA ALA A 32 3.45 -4.87 -14.22
C ALA A 32 3.72 -3.37 -14.40
N ARG A 33 4.61 -3.01 -15.34
CA ARG A 33 4.86 -1.60 -15.66
C ARG A 33 3.60 -0.89 -16.16
N PHE A 34 2.82 -1.51 -17.04
CA PHE A 34 1.57 -0.93 -17.53
C PHE A 34 0.54 -0.73 -16.41
N LEU A 35 0.37 -1.72 -15.52
CA LEU A 35 -0.52 -1.63 -14.36
C LEU A 35 -0.07 -0.52 -13.41
N LEU A 36 1.22 -0.47 -13.07
CA LEU A 36 1.78 0.57 -12.19
C LEU A 36 1.70 1.98 -12.80
N LEU A 37 1.92 2.12 -14.11
CA LEU A 37 1.80 3.41 -14.80
C LEU A 37 0.35 3.91 -14.85
N ASN A 38 -0.63 3.00 -14.96
CA ASN A 38 -2.05 3.36 -14.92
C ASN A 38 -2.53 3.66 -13.50
N ALA A 39 -2.06 2.93 -12.49
CA ALA A 39 -2.29 3.30 -11.08
C ALA A 39 -1.78 4.72 -10.79
N ASN A 40 -0.58 5.05 -11.30
CA ASN A 40 -0.04 6.41 -11.24
C ASN A 40 -0.88 7.45 -12.00
N ARG A 41 -1.66 7.07 -13.02
CA ARG A 41 -2.56 7.99 -13.74
C ARG A 41 -3.74 8.41 -12.88
N LEU A 42 -4.30 7.49 -12.09
CA LEU A 42 -5.38 7.81 -11.14
C LEU A 42 -4.86 8.73 -10.03
N GLY A 43 -3.68 8.45 -9.46
CA GLY A 43 -3.06 9.35 -8.48
C GLY A 43 -2.79 10.76 -9.02
N ARG A 44 -2.54 10.92 -10.33
CA ARG A 44 -2.40 12.24 -10.97
C ARG A 44 -3.72 13.02 -11.05
N GLN A 45 -4.88 12.37 -10.91
CA GLN A 45 -6.17 13.07 -10.82
C GLN A 45 -6.33 13.77 -9.47
N CYS A 46 -5.63 13.34 -8.41
CA CYS A 46 -5.65 14.00 -7.10
C CYS A 46 -4.82 15.30 -7.05
N SER A 47 -3.96 15.57 -8.04
CA SER A 47 -3.02 16.72 -8.05
C SER A 47 -3.57 17.96 -8.80
N SER A 48 -4.83 17.94 -9.26
CA SER A 48 -5.42 19.04 -10.02
C SER A 48 -5.92 20.17 -9.11
N GLY A 49 -5.00 21.03 -8.66
CA GLY A 49 -5.34 22.37 -8.14
C GLY A 49 -4.74 22.67 -6.78
N ILE A 50 -3.75 23.58 -6.75
CA ILE A 50 -3.14 24.10 -5.53
C ILE A 50 -4.15 25.04 -4.85
N GLY A 51 -5.00 24.49 -3.99
CA GLY A 51 -5.63 25.27 -2.91
C GLY A 51 -4.56 25.73 -1.91
N PRO A 52 -4.84 26.75 -1.06
CA PRO A 52 -3.89 27.17 -0.04
C PRO A 52 -3.50 25.97 0.82
N ARG A 53 -2.19 25.71 0.89
CA ARG A 53 -1.61 24.61 1.68
C ARG A 53 -1.85 24.92 3.16
N GLN A 54 -2.93 24.39 3.71
CA GLN A 54 -3.10 24.35 5.16
C GLN A 54 -2.04 23.35 5.66
N GLU A 55 -1.15 23.78 6.57
CA GLU A 55 -0.16 22.88 7.19
C GLU A 55 -0.90 21.88 8.10
N LEU A 56 -1.44 20.83 7.49
CA LEU A 56 -2.08 19.71 8.19
C LEU A 56 -1.00 18.71 8.60
N SER A 57 -1.07 18.27 9.84
CA SER A 57 -0.24 17.18 10.36
C SER A 57 -0.90 15.83 10.06
N PHE A 58 -0.12 14.89 9.53
CA PHE A 58 -0.59 13.53 9.22
C PHE A 58 0.18 12.48 9.99
N GLY A 59 -0.54 11.50 10.53
CA GLY A 59 0.01 10.28 11.13
C GLY A 59 -0.37 9.06 10.29
N ILE A 60 0.62 8.42 9.66
CA ILE A 60 0.43 7.16 8.93
C ILE A 60 0.52 6.01 9.93
N VAL A 61 -0.56 5.22 10.05
CA VAL A 61 -0.65 4.10 11.00
C VAL A 61 -0.78 2.78 10.23
N SER A 62 0.06 1.81 10.57
CA SER A 62 0.03 0.47 9.97
C SER A 62 0.34 -0.57 11.05
N CYS A 63 -0.18 -1.79 10.92
CA CYS A 63 0.22 -2.91 11.79
C CYS A 63 0.17 -4.23 11.04
N SER A 64 0.95 -5.21 11.48
CA SER A 64 0.80 -6.60 11.06
C SER A 64 0.92 -7.53 12.25
N ASP A 65 0.18 -8.63 12.21
CA ASP A 65 0.34 -9.70 13.18
C ASP A 65 1.54 -10.58 12.77
N ASP A 66 2.66 -10.39 13.47
CA ASP A 66 3.86 -11.23 13.29
C ASP A 66 3.67 -12.64 13.89
N LEU A 67 2.54 -12.91 14.55
CA LEU A 67 2.21 -14.20 15.11
C LEU A 67 1.55 -15.12 14.06
N SER A 68 1.84 -16.42 14.15
CA SER A 68 1.19 -17.45 13.32
C SER A 68 -0.12 -17.94 13.94
N THR A 69 -0.99 -17.01 14.33
CA THR A 69 -2.25 -17.28 15.05
C THR A 69 -3.33 -17.90 14.16
N VAL A 70 -3.27 -17.62 12.85
CA VAL A 70 -4.26 -18.11 11.87
C VAL A 70 -3.69 -19.32 11.12
N PRO A 71 -4.32 -20.51 11.17
CA PRO A 71 -3.87 -21.66 10.42
C PRO A 71 -3.74 -21.36 8.92
N HIS A 72 -2.61 -21.77 8.33
CA HIS A 72 -2.28 -21.59 6.91
C HIS A 72 -2.13 -20.13 6.42
N ARG A 73 -2.12 -19.13 7.32
CA ARG A 73 -1.81 -17.74 6.99
C ARG A 73 -0.72 -17.22 7.93
N SER A 74 0.33 -16.66 7.34
CA SER A 74 1.40 -16.02 8.09
C SER A 74 1.67 -14.65 7.48
N PHE A 75 1.66 -13.63 8.34
CA PHE A 75 2.10 -12.28 8.00
C PHE A 75 3.46 -11.96 8.62
N HIS A 76 4.18 -12.99 9.08
CA HIS A 76 5.49 -12.86 9.68
C HIS A 76 6.47 -12.12 8.76
N GLY A 77 7.08 -11.05 9.29
CA GLY A 77 8.03 -10.22 8.56
C GLY A 77 7.39 -9.23 7.59
N MET A 78 6.05 -9.17 7.50
CA MET A 78 5.36 -8.23 6.59
C MET A 78 5.70 -6.78 6.95
N MET A 79 5.61 -6.40 8.23
CA MET A 79 5.97 -5.04 8.66
C MET A 79 7.43 -4.70 8.35
N GLN A 80 8.35 -5.66 8.46
CA GLN A 80 9.77 -5.44 8.14
C GLN A 80 9.96 -5.11 6.65
N LEU A 81 9.16 -5.70 5.78
CA LEU A 81 9.20 -5.45 4.33
C LEU A 81 8.55 -4.12 3.95
N VAL A 82 7.43 -3.75 4.56
CA VAL A 82 6.62 -2.60 4.11
C VAL A 82 6.93 -1.29 4.84
N SER A 83 7.37 -1.35 6.10
CA SER A 83 7.65 -0.14 6.89
C SER A 83 8.68 0.78 6.24
N PRO A 84 9.80 0.30 5.65
CA PRO A 84 10.76 1.17 4.99
C PRO A 84 10.18 2.00 3.85
N ASN A 85 9.19 1.46 3.11
CA ASN A 85 8.49 2.19 2.05
C ASN A 85 7.67 3.36 2.64
N LYS A 86 6.87 3.08 3.66
CA LYS A 86 5.99 4.06 4.31
C LYS A 86 6.77 5.10 5.10
N GLN A 87 7.80 4.70 5.84
CA GLN A 87 8.70 5.58 6.57
C GLN A 87 9.41 6.56 5.65
N ARG A 88 9.90 6.11 4.48
CA ARG A 88 10.54 6.99 3.51
C ARG A 88 9.56 8.03 2.95
N TYR A 89 8.31 7.62 2.69
CA TYR A 89 7.27 8.55 2.22
C TYR A 89 6.92 9.58 3.30
N ALA A 90 6.71 9.12 4.52
CA ALA A 90 6.44 9.99 5.67
C ALA A 90 7.57 11.00 5.89
N ALA A 91 8.83 10.53 5.90
CA ALA A 91 10.00 11.40 6.08
C ALA A 91 10.18 12.41 4.94
N MET A 92 9.82 12.06 3.70
CA MET A 92 9.90 12.97 2.54
C MET A 92 8.96 14.17 2.68
N HIS A 93 7.80 13.97 3.30
CA HIS A 93 6.73 14.98 3.39
C HIS A 93 6.52 15.54 4.80
N GLY A 94 7.31 15.11 5.79
CA GLY A 94 7.21 15.58 7.17
C GLY A 94 6.07 14.96 7.98
N TYR A 95 5.53 13.80 7.56
CA TYR A 95 4.48 13.09 8.28
C TYR A 95 5.04 12.17 9.38
N GLY A 96 4.20 11.83 10.35
CA GLY A 96 4.48 10.76 11.31
C GLY A 96 4.26 9.37 10.69
N PHE A 97 5.07 8.39 11.07
CA PHE A 97 4.82 6.97 10.79
C PHE A 97 4.78 6.19 12.09
N ILE A 98 3.74 5.37 12.25
CA ILE A 98 3.45 4.60 13.46
C ILE A 98 3.27 3.13 13.07
N ASP A 99 4.16 2.30 13.58
CA ASP A 99 3.95 0.86 13.63
C ASP A 99 3.12 0.52 14.89
N ALA A 100 1.85 0.17 14.67
CA ALA A 100 0.88 -0.15 15.71
C ALA A 100 0.75 -1.66 15.97
N SER A 101 1.77 -2.44 15.60
CA SER A 101 1.79 -3.88 15.87
C SER A 101 1.86 -4.21 17.37
N ASP A 102 2.14 -3.23 18.23
CA ASP A 102 2.12 -3.35 19.70
C ASP A 102 0.70 -3.36 20.30
N VAL A 103 -0.32 -2.91 19.55
CA VAL A 103 -1.70 -2.75 20.04
C VAL A 103 -2.70 -3.69 19.38
N LEU A 104 -2.21 -4.81 18.84
CA LEU A 104 -3.04 -5.86 18.27
C LEU A 104 -4.03 -6.42 19.30
N ASP A 105 -5.26 -6.66 18.86
CA ASP A 105 -6.33 -7.19 19.69
C ASP A 105 -6.46 -8.70 19.51
N ALA A 106 -5.78 -9.48 20.34
CA ALA A 106 -5.81 -10.94 20.25
C ALA A 106 -7.21 -11.55 20.52
N GLU A 107 -8.12 -10.78 21.12
CA GLU A 107 -9.50 -11.24 21.40
C GLU A 107 -10.45 -11.05 20.21
N ARG A 108 -10.00 -10.41 19.12
CA ARG A 108 -10.81 -10.11 17.94
C ARG A 108 -10.13 -10.61 16.67
N PRO A 109 -10.88 -10.76 15.55
CA PRO A 109 -10.23 -11.02 14.28
C PRO A 109 -9.20 -9.92 13.97
N PRO A 110 -8.00 -10.24 13.45
CA PRO A 110 -6.88 -9.30 13.35
C PRO A 110 -7.21 -7.97 12.66
N SER A 111 -8.10 -7.99 11.67
CA SER A 111 -8.56 -6.80 10.93
C SER A 111 -9.23 -5.76 11.82
N TRP A 112 -9.75 -6.11 12.99
CA TRP A 112 -10.37 -5.17 13.93
C TRP A 112 -9.36 -4.39 14.79
N SER A 113 -8.09 -4.82 14.81
CA SER A 113 -7.03 -4.15 15.57
C SER A 113 -6.80 -2.70 15.10
N LYS A 114 -7.12 -2.41 13.82
CA LYS A 114 -7.03 -1.06 13.25
C LYS A 114 -7.83 -0.01 14.00
N ILE A 115 -8.96 -0.39 14.59
CA ILE A 115 -9.78 0.54 15.39
C ILE A 115 -9.04 0.96 16.67
N LYS A 116 -8.42 0.00 17.38
CA LYS A 116 -7.61 0.30 18.58
C LYS A 116 -6.38 1.13 18.21
N ALA A 117 -5.70 0.76 17.12
CA ALA A 117 -4.53 1.45 16.61
C ALA A 117 -4.84 2.92 16.28
N VAL A 118 -5.84 3.18 15.43
CA VAL A 118 -6.23 4.55 15.05
C VAL A 118 -6.66 5.36 16.28
N ARG A 119 -7.51 4.79 17.14
CA ARG A 119 -8.03 5.50 18.32
C ARG A 119 -6.92 5.97 19.28
N LYS A 120 -5.82 5.23 19.41
CA LYS A 120 -4.67 5.61 20.24
C LYS A 120 -3.99 6.91 19.76
N HIS A 121 -4.14 7.26 18.48
CA HIS A 121 -3.40 8.34 17.83
C HIS A 121 -4.26 9.50 17.31
N LEU A 122 -5.59 9.42 17.37
CA LEU A 122 -6.49 10.44 16.82
C LEU A 122 -6.26 11.87 17.32
N GLY A 123 -5.75 12.06 18.55
CA GLY A 123 -5.45 13.39 19.10
C GLY A 123 -4.02 13.88 18.85
N SER A 124 -3.21 13.14 18.09
CA SER A 124 -1.79 13.46 17.87
C SER A 124 -1.51 14.16 16.53
N TYR A 125 -2.47 14.12 15.60
CA TYR A 125 -2.36 14.64 14.25
C TYR A 125 -3.73 15.17 13.79
N ASP A 126 -3.74 16.08 12.83
CA ASP A 126 -4.98 16.56 12.22
C ASP A 126 -5.66 15.46 11.41
N TRP A 127 -4.89 14.56 10.80
CA TRP A 127 -5.41 13.37 10.12
C TRP A 127 -4.61 12.13 10.48
N ILE A 128 -5.32 11.06 10.83
CA ILE A 128 -4.77 9.71 10.86
C ILE A 128 -5.07 9.03 9.53
N PHE A 129 -4.01 8.62 8.84
CA PHE A 129 -4.11 7.80 7.64
C PHE A 129 -3.80 6.34 7.99
N TRP A 130 -4.84 5.53 8.09
CA TRP A 130 -4.69 4.09 8.23
C TRP A 130 -4.24 3.48 6.90
N ASN A 131 -3.27 2.57 6.94
CA ASN A 131 -2.80 1.83 5.78
C ASN A 131 -2.47 0.39 6.18
N ASP A 132 -3.15 -0.60 5.59
CA ASP A 132 -2.90 -2.02 5.88
C ASP A 132 -1.43 -2.41 5.59
N ALA A 133 -0.94 -3.48 6.23
CA ALA A 133 0.44 -3.91 6.07
C ALA A 133 0.74 -4.49 4.66
N ASP A 134 -0.26 -4.83 3.87
CA ASP A 134 -0.13 -5.36 2.52
C ASP A 134 -0.20 -4.30 1.41
N SER A 135 -0.28 -3.01 1.76
CA SER A 135 -0.22 -1.88 0.84
C SER A 135 1.14 -1.14 0.87
N LEU A 136 1.48 -0.53 -0.27
CA LEU A 136 2.71 0.24 -0.49
C LEU A 136 2.41 1.56 -1.18
N VAL A 137 3.17 2.59 -0.83
CA VAL A 137 3.21 3.85 -1.58
C VAL A 137 4.02 3.64 -2.85
N THR A 138 3.41 3.90 -4.00
CA THR A 138 4.03 3.73 -5.33
C THR A 138 4.33 5.05 -6.04
N ASN A 139 3.68 6.13 -5.62
CA ASN A 139 3.92 7.47 -6.12
C ASN A 139 4.22 8.43 -4.97
N PHE A 140 5.50 8.71 -4.76
CA PHE A 140 5.97 9.56 -3.67
C PHE A 140 5.76 11.06 -3.94
N ALA A 141 5.41 11.44 -5.18
CA ALA A 141 5.22 12.84 -5.53
C ALA A 141 3.85 13.39 -5.09
N VAL A 142 2.87 12.51 -4.88
CA VAL A 142 1.52 12.89 -4.43
C VAL A 142 1.51 12.95 -2.90
N THR A 143 1.07 14.08 -2.37
CA THR A 143 0.98 14.36 -0.92
C THR A 143 -0.36 13.90 -0.34
N LEU A 144 -0.43 13.67 0.97
CA LEU A 144 -1.69 13.33 1.64
C LEU A 144 -2.66 14.52 1.63
N GLU A 145 -2.14 15.75 1.65
CA GLU A 145 -2.92 16.98 1.45
C GLU A 145 -3.61 16.99 0.10
N GLU A 146 -2.91 16.63 -0.98
CA GLU A 146 -3.51 16.50 -2.32
C GLU A 146 -4.60 15.42 -2.35
N VAL A 147 -4.37 14.27 -1.70
CA VAL A 147 -5.39 13.20 -1.62
C VAL A 147 -6.64 13.67 -0.89
N VAL A 148 -6.50 14.25 0.30
CA VAL A 148 -7.63 14.75 1.10
C VAL A 148 -8.34 15.90 0.37
N SER A 149 -7.60 16.89 -0.14
CA SER A 149 -8.19 18.04 -0.86
C SER A 149 -8.90 17.61 -2.14
N SER A 150 -8.37 16.62 -2.88
CA SER A 150 -9.05 16.08 -4.07
C SER A 150 -10.38 15.39 -3.75
N THR A 151 -10.54 14.91 -2.51
CA THR A 151 -11.77 14.27 -2.03
C THR A 151 -12.76 15.29 -1.48
N LEU A 152 -12.28 16.28 -0.74
CA LEU A 152 -13.11 17.27 -0.06
C LEU A 152 -13.53 18.44 -0.97
N GLY A 153 -12.74 18.79 -1.99
CA GLY A 153 -12.97 19.97 -2.81
C GLY A 153 -13.10 21.25 -1.95
N ASP A 154 -14.18 22.00 -2.16
CA ASP A 154 -14.45 23.27 -1.47
C ASP A 154 -15.24 23.12 -0.16
N VAL A 155 -15.34 21.90 0.39
CA VAL A 155 -16.03 21.67 1.67
C VAL A 155 -15.35 22.45 2.80
N LYS A 156 -16.13 23.30 3.47
CA LYS A 156 -15.67 24.10 4.61
C LYS A 156 -15.27 23.20 5.77
N TYR A 157 -14.34 23.68 6.60
CA TYR A 157 -13.80 22.91 7.71
C TYR A 157 -14.90 22.35 8.64
N GLU A 158 -15.89 23.18 8.99
CA GLU A 158 -17.02 22.81 9.84
C GLU A 158 -17.96 21.74 9.26
N ASP A 159 -17.89 21.51 7.94
CA ASP A 159 -18.73 20.55 7.21
C ASP A 159 -17.91 19.35 6.68
N ARG A 160 -16.63 19.24 7.05
CA ARG A 160 -15.76 18.14 6.61
C ARG A 160 -16.21 16.82 7.24
N PRO A 161 -16.24 15.71 6.48
CA PRO A 161 -16.52 14.40 7.05
C PRO A 161 -15.37 13.97 7.96
N ASP A 162 -15.70 13.35 9.09
CA ASP A 162 -14.69 12.80 10.02
C ASP A 162 -13.92 11.62 9.40
N LEU A 163 -14.56 10.86 8.50
CA LEU A 163 -14.03 9.66 7.88
C LEU A 163 -14.06 9.75 6.35
N ILE A 164 -12.91 9.51 5.73
CA ILE A 164 -12.77 9.30 4.28
C ILE A 164 -12.29 7.87 4.05
N ILE A 165 -13.07 7.05 3.35
CA ILE A 165 -12.77 5.64 3.08
C ILE A 165 -12.56 5.40 1.58
N THR A 166 -11.63 4.53 1.21
CA THR A 166 -11.38 4.20 -0.20
C THR A 166 -12.48 3.30 -0.78
N GLN A 167 -12.62 3.37 -2.11
CA GLN A 167 -13.51 2.51 -2.87
C GLN A 167 -12.73 1.89 -4.04
N ASP A 168 -12.95 0.60 -4.26
CA ASP A 168 -12.41 -0.15 -5.40
C ASP A 168 -13.54 -0.91 -6.14
N VAL A 169 -13.16 -1.80 -7.06
CA VAL A 169 -14.10 -2.59 -7.88
C VAL A 169 -15.00 -3.52 -7.08
N THR A 170 -14.67 -3.78 -5.81
CA THR A 170 -15.42 -4.63 -4.88
C THR A 170 -16.31 -3.83 -3.92
N GLY A 171 -16.28 -2.49 -3.99
CA GLY A 171 -17.00 -1.60 -3.09
C GLY A 171 -16.05 -0.85 -2.16
N PHE A 172 -16.47 -0.63 -0.92
CA PHE A 172 -15.62 0.05 0.06
C PHE A 172 -14.46 -0.83 0.50
N ASN A 173 -13.28 -0.23 0.58
CA ASN A 173 -12.07 -0.87 1.06
C ASN A 173 -11.63 -0.14 2.34
N ALA A 174 -11.55 -0.88 3.45
CA ALA A 174 -11.11 -0.34 4.73
C ALA A 174 -9.61 -0.58 5.00
N GLY A 175 -8.85 -0.90 3.95
CA GLY A 175 -7.40 -1.06 3.99
C GLY A 175 -6.67 0.28 3.95
N GLU A 176 -7.29 1.30 3.36
CA GLU A 176 -6.84 2.69 3.47
C GLU A 176 -8.01 3.62 3.81
N PHE A 177 -7.83 4.46 4.83
CA PHE A 177 -8.80 5.50 5.14
C PHE A 177 -8.15 6.63 5.94
N PHE A 178 -8.75 7.81 5.86
CA PHE A 178 -8.40 8.95 6.69
C PHE A 178 -9.46 9.15 7.76
N LEU A 179 -9.04 9.45 8.99
CA LEU A 179 -9.92 9.79 10.10
C LEU A 179 -9.38 11.03 10.83
N HIS A 180 -10.24 12.00 11.11
CA HIS A 180 -9.95 13.16 11.96
C HIS A 180 -11.03 13.34 13.05
N LEU A 181 -10.81 14.29 13.96
CA LEU A 181 -11.69 14.64 15.09
C LEU A 181 -11.99 16.14 15.11
#